data_AF-A0A259BB10-F1
#
_entry.id   AF-A0A259BB10-F1
#
_cell.length_a   1.000
_cell.length_b   1.000
_cell.length_c   1.000
_cell.angle_alpha   90.00
_cell.angle_beta   90.00
_cell.angle_gamma   90.00
#
_symmetry.space_group_name_H-M   'P 1'
#
loop_
_entity.id
_entity.type
_entity.pdbx_description
1 polymer ?
#
loop_
_entity_poly.entity_id
_entity_poly.type
_entity_poly.pdbx_seq_one_letter_code
_entity_poly.pdbx_strand_id
1 'polypeptide(L)'
;ASNVIALGDQAAPLEKMRPGDTLDILISADQSLKSINYQIAPNQSLSIQRNADNQLTANQIVLPVETRLATAEGHIDSSLYQSAIDAGLSANMVLQLADIFGWKINFLKDVQNGDHFRLVYEEKFVQGKRVQTGHVMAAEFTNAGKVFQAVRYTTPEGKAGYYEPNGASLGRGFLRYPVEFSRISSKFSLARLHPIYDRIKPHKGVDFAAPTGTPIHAAGAGKVEFVGWQHGYGKVVKIKHDGGYETVYGHMSRFNDALKKGSTVAMGQTIGFVGMTGDATGPHLHYEFHVKGVYTDPLIAKMPEANPIPSKYRKDFLAQTQSVLDLMAQNSQAAPLNAANASALATND
;
A
#
# COMPACT_ATOMS: atom_id res chain seq x y z
N ALA A 1 -19.28 -10.24 44.36
CA ALA A 1 -19.48 -8.93 43.73
C ALA A 1 -19.45 -9.13 42.22
N SER A 2 -20.53 -8.75 41.51
CA SER A 2 -20.57 -8.78 40.05
C SER A 2 -19.51 -7.83 39.52
N ASN A 3 -18.40 -8.37 39.02
CA ASN A 3 -17.27 -7.61 38.50
C ASN A 3 -17.38 -7.54 36.98
N VAL A 4 -17.02 -6.41 36.39
CA VAL A 4 -16.99 -6.18 34.94
C VAL A 4 -16.15 -7.24 34.22
N ILE A 5 -15.03 -7.68 34.84
CA ILE A 5 -14.16 -8.72 34.29
C ILE A 5 -14.88 -10.09 34.18
N ALA A 6 -15.86 -10.34 35.05
CA ALA A 6 -16.61 -11.61 35.04
C ALA A 6 -17.62 -11.70 33.88
N LEU A 7 -17.79 -10.64 33.08
CA LEU A 7 -18.67 -10.62 31.91
C LEU A 7 -18.06 -11.31 30.68
N GLY A 8 -16.79 -11.73 30.77
CA GLY A 8 -16.11 -12.53 29.74
C GLY A 8 -16.11 -11.87 28.36
N ASP A 9 -16.36 -12.66 27.31
CA ASP A 9 -16.29 -12.24 25.91
C ASP A 9 -17.16 -11.02 25.58
N GLN A 10 -18.26 -10.81 26.31
CA GLN A 10 -19.14 -9.66 26.09
C GLN A 10 -18.47 -8.33 26.46
N ALA A 11 -17.54 -8.33 27.43
CA ALA A 11 -16.77 -7.18 27.85
C ALA A 11 -15.33 -7.13 27.26
N ALA A 12 -14.95 -8.13 26.46
CA ALA A 12 -13.64 -8.21 25.80
C ALA A 12 -13.18 -6.94 25.04
N PRO A 13 -14.07 -6.09 24.48
CA PRO A 13 -13.64 -4.84 23.87
C PRO A 13 -12.90 -3.89 24.83
N LEU A 14 -13.19 -3.93 26.14
CA LEU A 14 -12.50 -3.11 27.15
C LEU A 14 -11.00 -3.47 27.26
N GLU A 15 -10.63 -4.71 26.97
CA GLU A 15 -9.22 -5.17 26.99
C GLU A 15 -8.42 -4.64 25.79
N LYS A 16 -9.12 -4.19 24.74
CA LYS A 16 -8.53 -3.70 23.48
C LYS A 16 -8.57 -2.17 23.37
N MET A 17 -8.91 -1.47 24.45
CA MET A 17 -8.89 -0.02 24.51
C MET A 17 -7.50 0.52 24.19
N ARG A 18 -7.47 1.67 23.52
CA ARG A 18 -6.28 2.38 23.07
C ARG A 18 -6.22 3.76 23.72
N PRO A 19 -5.03 4.36 23.84
CA PRO A 19 -4.91 5.76 24.23
C PRO A 19 -5.75 6.65 23.29
N GLY A 20 -6.63 7.47 23.88
CA GLY A 20 -7.57 8.34 23.16
C GLY A 20 -9.03 7.87 23.20
N ASP A 21 -9.28 6.62 23.58
CA ASP A 21 -10.64 6.10 23.75
C ASP A 21 -11.33 6.74 24.97
N THR A 22 -12.63 7.02 24.85
CA THR A 22 -13.44 7.62 25.90
C THR A 22 -14.44 6.61 26.47
N LEU A 23 -14.61 6.63 27.79
CA LEU A 23 -15.53 5.77 28.52
C LEU A 23 -16.50 6.62 29.34
N ASP A 24 -17.81 6.41 29.14
CA ASP A 24 -18.83 7.07 29.96
C ASP A 24 -19.21 6.14 31.11
N ILE A 25 -18.83 6.51 32.33
CA ILE A 25 -19.13 5.75 33.54
C ILE A 25 -20.18 6.49 34.35
N LEU A 26 -21.28 5.81 34.68
CA LEU A 26 -22.27 6.32 35.62
C LEU A 26 -22.13 5.56 36.94
N ILE A 27 -21.97 6.32 38.02
CA ILE A 27 -21.88 5.81 39.39
C ILE A 27 -23.08 6.34 40.18
N SER A 28 -23.70 5.47 40.97
CA SER A 28 -24.81 5.81 41.87
C SER A 28 -24.32 6.58 43.11
N ALA A 29 -25.24 7.18 43.86
CA ALA A 29 -24.92 7.94 45.08
C ALA A 29 -24.25 7.09 46.18
N ASP A 30 -24.47 5.78 46.17
CA ASP A 30 -23.85 4.78 47.06
C ASP A 30 -22.48 4.30 46.56
N GLN A 31 -21.90 4.98 45.56
CA GLN A 31 -20.65 4.63 44.89
C GLN A 31 -20.68 3.29 44.12
N SER A 32 -21.86 2.71 43.90
CA SER A 32 -22.00 1.51 43.06
C SER A 32 -21.96 1.86 41.56
N LEU A 33 -21.30 1.02 40.77
CA LEU A 33 -21.27 1.17 39.31
C LEU A 33 -22.67 0.93 38.73
N LYS A 34 -23.25 1.92 38.05
CA LYS A 34 -24.56 1.84 37.40
C LYS A 34 -24.45 1.45 35.92
N SER A 35 -23.57 2.09 35.17
CA SER A 35 -23.33 1.74 33.76
C SER A 35 -21.94 2.13 33.28
N ILE A 36 -21.47 1.43 32.24
CA ILE A 36 -20.31 1.78 31.42
C ILE A 36 -20.77 1.78 29.97
N ASN A 37 -20.58 2.90 29.28
CA ASN A 37 -20.73 2.95 27.83
C ASN A 37 -19.35 3.20 27.19
N TYR A 38 -19.02 2.38 26.20
CA TYR A 38 -17.77 2.45 25.47
C TYR A 38 -18.04 2.47 23.97
N GLN A 39 -17.62 3.54 23.29
CA GLN A 39 -17.72 3.61 21.84
C GLN A 39 -16.51 2.93 21.20
N ILE A 40 -16.68 1.69 20.74
CA ILE A 40 -15.61 0.86 20.16
C ILE A 40 -15.22 1.37 18.77
N ALA A 41 -16.21 1.75 17.97
CA ALA A 41 -16.08 2.31 16.63
C ALA A 41 -17.31 3.16 16.33
N PRO A 42 -17.35 4.00 15.29
CA PRO A 42 -18.53 4.83 15.01
C PRO A 42 -19.84 4.05 14.82
N ASN A 43 -19.76 2.76 14.45
CA ASN A 43 -20.91 1.86 14.30
C ASN A 43 -21.00 0.79 15.41
N GLN A 44 -20.12 0.79 16.40
CA GLN A 44 -20.09 -0.25 17.42
C GLN A 44 -19.89 0.35 18.81
N SER A 45 -20.75 -0.03 19.75
CA SER A 45 -20.61 0.35 21.15
C SER A 45 -20.82 -0.85 22.07
N LEU A 46 -20.25 -0.77 23.26
CA LEU A 46 -20.48 -1.68 24.36
C LEU A 46 -21.21 -0.90 25.47
N SER A 47 -22.36 -1.42 25.89
CA SER A 47 -23.13 -0.92 27.02
C SER A 47 -23.16 -1.98 28.10
N ILE A 48 -22.54 -1.69 29.24
CA ILE A 48 -22.62 -2.49 30.46
C ILE A 48 -23.58 -1.78 31.41
N GLN A 49 -24.59 -2.47 31.89
CA GLN A 49 -25.58 -1.88 32.81
C GLN A 49 -25.87 -2.81 33.98
N ARG A 50 -26.14 -2.22 35.13
CA ARG A 50 -26.64 -2.94 36.30
C ARG A 50 -28.17 -3.09 36.18
N ASN A 51 -28.65 -4.32 36.17
CA ASN A 51 -30.08 -4.64 36.08
C ASN A 51 -30.78 -4.52 37.45
N ALA A 52 -32.10 -4.75 37.48
CA ALA A 52 -32.92 -4.67 38.70
C ALA A 52 -32.49 -5.68 39.78
N ASP A 53 -31.92 -6.83 39.39
CA ASP A 53 -31.40 -7.87 40.30
C ASP A 53 -29.97 -7.59 40.79
N ASN A 54 -29.48 -6.36 40.58
CA ASN A 54 -28.14 -5.92 40.99
C ASN A 54 -27.00 -6.71 40.30
N GLN A 55 -27.26 -7.27 39.12
CA GLN A 55 -26.28 -7.95 38.28
C GLN A 55 -25.84 -7.04 37.12
N LEU A 56 -24.58 -7.14 36.71
CA LEU A 56 -24.10 -6.45 35.51
C LEU A 56 -24.42 -7.30 34.28
N THR A 57 -24.89 -6.66 33.21
CA THR A 57 -25.05 -7.26 31.89
C THR A 57 -24.30 -6.43 30.86
N ALA A 58 -23.73 -7.09 29.85
CA ALA A 58 -22.99 -6.44 28.77
C ALA A 58 -23.69 -6.70 27.43
N ASN A 59 -23.93 -5.62 26.68
CA ASN A 59 -24.50 -5.70 25.34
C ASN A 59 -23.62 -4.92 24.37
N GLN A 60 -23.23 -5.57 23.28
CA GLN A 60 -22.57 -4.90 22.17
C GLN A 60 -23.63 -4.54 21.12
N ILE A 61 -23.69 -3.27 20.77
CA ILE A 61 -24.59 -2.75 19.75
C ILE A 61 -23.74 -2.50 18.51
N VAL A 62 -24.06 -3.20 17.41
CA VAL A 62 -23.44 -2.98 16.10
C VAL A 62 -24.50 -2.41 15.18
N LEU A 63 -24.33 -1.15 14.80
CA LEU A 63 -25.17 -0.46 13.83
C LEU A 63 -24.71 -0.81 12.40
N PRO A 64 -25.65 -0.93 11.45
CA PRO A 64 -25.30 -1.14 10.05
C PRO A 64 -24.54 0.08 9.51
N VAL A 65 -23.50 -0.19 8.73
CA VAL A 65 -22.74 0.83 8.01
C VAL A 65 -23.26 0.86 6.58
N GLU A 66 -23.72 2.03 6.16
CA GLU A 66 -24.07 2.29 4.77
C GLU A 66 -22.84 2.86 4.04
N THR A 67 -22.46 2.25 2.93
CA THR A 67 -21.38 2.76 2.08
C THR A 67 -21.96 3.43 0.85
N ARG A 68 -21.55 4.67 0.60
CA ARG A 68 -21.93 5.45 -0.59
C ARG A 68 -20.68 5.83 -1.38
N LEU A 69 -20.81 5.99 -2.69
CA LEU A 69 -19.75 6.58 -3.50
C LEU A 69 -19.86 8.09 -3.48
N ALA A 70 -18.73 8.76 -3.33
CA ALA A 70 -18.59 10.20 -3.46
C ALA A 70 -17.45 10.52 -4.42
N THR A 71 -17.39 11.77 -4.88
CA THR A 71 -16.34 12.25 -5.76
C THR A 71 -15.70 13.51 -5.20
N ALA A 72 -14.41 13.65 -5.41
CA ALA A 72 -13.67 14.87 -5.13
C ALA A 72 -12.67 15.14 -6.24
N GLU A 73 -12.42 16.40 -6.52
CA GLU A 73 -11.48 16.86 -7.54
C GLU A 73 -10.81 18.16 -7.11
N GLY A 74 -9.65 18.44 -7.70
CA GLY A 74 -8.90 19.64 -7.40
C GLY A 74 -7.71 19.84 -8.32
N HIS A 75 -7.18 21.07 -8.28
CA HIS A 75 -5.96 21.44 -8.97
C HIS A 75 -4.80 21.54 -7.98
N ILE A 76 -3.60 21.23 -8.45
CA ILE A 76 -2.38 21.42 -7.67
C ILE A 76 -1.95 22.88 -7.76
N ASP A 77 -1.98 23.58 -6.64
CA ASP A 77 -1.45 24.95 -6.52
C ASP A 77 -0.08 24.96 -5.82
N SER A 78 0.17 23.97 -4.94
CA SER A 78 1.40 23.88 -4.14
C SER A 78 1.96 22.45 -4.10
N SER A 79 1.37 21.57 -3.30
CA SER A 79 1.72 20.17 -3.20
C SER A 79 0.47 19.31 -3.31
N LEU A 80 0.64 18.04 -3.72
CA LEU A 80 -0.47 17.09 -3.74
C LEU A 80 -1.19 17.05 -2.40
N TYR A 81 -0.45 17.00 -1.30
CA TYR A 81 -1.05 16.86 0.02
C TYR A 81 -1.92 18.06 0.37
N GLN A 82 -1.40 19.27 0.22
CA GLN A 82 -2.14 20.48 0.58
C GLN A 82 -3.37 20.66 -0.30
N SER A 83 -3.21 20.61 -1.62
CA SER A 83 -4.31 20.76 -2.57
C SER A 83 -5.40 19.69 -2.41
N ALA A 84 -5.02 18.45 -2.07
CA ALA A 84 -5.98 17.39 -1.81
C ALA A 84 -6.79 17.61 -0.52
N ILE A 85 -6.13 18.04 0.57
CA ILE A 85 -6.81 18.37 1.82
C ILE A 85 -7.80 19.53 1.60
N ASP A 86 -7.38 20.56 0.86
CA ASP A 86 -8.22 21.73 0.55
C ASP A 86 -9.42 21.35 -0.33
N ALA A 87 -9.27 20.34 -1.20
CA ALA A 87 -10.36 19.73 -1.98
C ALA A 87 -11.26 18.78 -1.15
N GLY A 88 -11.06 18.71 0.17
CA GLY A 88 -11.88 17.91 1.09
C GLY A 88 -11.48 16.45 1.20
N LEU A 89 -10.32 16.03 0.66
CA LEU A 89 -9.83 14.68 0.86
C LEU A 89 -9.31 14.50 2.29
N SER A 90 -9.43 13.29 2.82
CA SER A 90 -8.78 12.89 4.07
C SER A 90 -7.31 12.54 3.78
N ALA A 91 -6.44 12.70 4.78
CA ALA A 91 -5.03 12.34 4.67
C ALA A 91 -4.80 10.89 4.19
N ASN A 92 -5.67 9.95 4.58
CA ASN A 92 -5.61 8.57 4.10
C ASN A 92 -5.85 8.48 2.58
N MET A 93 -6.83 9.21 2.06
CA MET A 93 -7.08 9.24 0.61
C MET A 93 -5.91 9.85 -0.16
N VAL A 94 -5.25 10.88 0.39
CA VAL A 94 -4.02 11.43 -0.20
C VAL A 94 -2.91 10.38 -0.28
N LEU A 95 -2.70 9.62 0.80
CA LEU A 95 -1.72 8.53 0.82
C LEU A 95 -2.07 7.41 -0.17
N GLN A 96 -3.35 7.04 -0.27
CA GLN A 96 -3.80 6.07 -1.28
C GLN A 96 -3.53 6.57 -2.69
N LEU A 97 -3.84 7.84 -3.00
CA LEU A 97 -3.57 8.43 -4.31
C LEU A 97 -2.07 8.44 -4.65
N ALA A 98 -1.24 8.81 -3.67
CA ALA A 98 0.22 8.77 -3.80
C ALA A 98 0.73 7.34 -4.04
N ASP A 99 0.15 6.33 -3.39
CA ASP A 99 0.52 4.92 -3.58
C ASP A 99 0.07 4.37 -4.95
N ILE A 100 -1.12 4.75 -5.40
CA ILE A 100 -1.69 4.35 -6.71
C ILE A 100 -0.80 4.82 -7.86
N PHE A 101 -0.39 6.10 -7.85
CA PHE A 101 0.30 6.72 -8.98
C PHE A 101 1.80 6.95 -8.76
N GLY A 102 2.32 6.75 -7.54
CA GLY A 102 3.71 7.03 -7.18
C GLY A 102 4.76 6.26 -8.00
N TRP A 103 4.34 5.17 -8.66
CA TRP A 103 5.17 4.40 -9.58
C TRP A 103 5.36 5.07 -10.94
N LYS A 104 4.38 5.86 -11.38
CA LYS A 104 4.34 6.56 -12.66
C LYS A 104 4.66 8.05 -12.54
N ILE A 105 4.40 8.66 -11.38
CA ILE A 105 4.58 10.09 -11.11
C ILE A 105 5.39 10.23 -9.82
N ASN A 106 6.51 10.95 -9.86
CA ASN A 106 7.21 11.35 -8.65
C ASN A 106 6.56 12.61 -8.08
N PHE A 107 5.64 12.46 -7.12
CA PHE A 107 4.90 13.58 -6.55
C PHE A 107 5.75 14.68 -5.88
N LEU A 108 7.03 14.41 -5.60
CA LEU A 108 7.96 15.40 -5.05
C LEU A 108 8.69 16.22 -6.11
N LYS A 109 8.73 15.75 -7.37
CA LYS A 109 9.54 16.35 -8.43
C LYS A 109 8.76 16.69 -9.70
N ASP A 110 7.75 15.90 -10.02
CA ASP A 110 7.10 15.94 -11.32
C ASP A 110 5.83 16.80 -11.31
N VAL A 111 5.25 17.02 -10.13
CA VAL A 111 3.99 17.79 -9.95
C VAL A 111 4.20 19.26 -10.24
N GLN A 112 3.27 19.83 -10.99
CA GLN A 112 3.30 21.23 -11.44
C GLN A 112 2.02 21.96 -11.07
N ASN A 113 2.11 23.28 -10.99
CA ASN A 113 0.93 24.12 -10.80
C ASN A 113 -0.06 23.90 -11.95
N GLY A 114 -1.33 23.67 -11.63
CA GLY A 114 -2.40 23.39 -12.58
C GLY A 114 -2.59 21.91 -12.92
N ASP A 115 -1.72 21.00 -12.47
CA ASP A 115 -2.00 19.56 -12.51
C ASP A 115 -3.35 19.28 -11.82
N HIS A 116 -4.08 18.26 -12.26
CA HIS A 116 -5.45 18.01 -11.81
C HIS A 116 -5.60 16.59 -11.29
N PHE A 117 -6.36 16.41 -10.22
CA PHE A 117 -6.75 15.09 -9.73
C PHE A 117 -8.26 14.97 -9.57
N ARG A 118 -8.78 13.76 -9.77
CA ARG A 118 -10.15 13.37 -9.40
C ARG A 118 -10.16 12.00 -8.77
N LEU A 119 -11.03 11.79 -7.80
CA LEU A 119 -11.25 10.51 -7.17
C LEU A 119 -12.74 10.20 -7.09
N VAL A 120 -13.05 8.91 -7.23
CA VAL A 120 -14.29 8.30 -6.73
C VAL A 120 -13.91 7.47 -5.53
N TYR A 121 -14.54 7.67 -4.38
CA TYR A 121 -14.18 7.00 -3.13
C TYR A 121 -15.41 6.62 -2.31
N GLU A 122 -15.21 5.72 -1.35
CA GLU A 122 -16.25 5.28 -0.42
C GLU A 122 -16.42 6.28 0.74
N GLU A 123 -17.66 6.63 1.06
CA GLU A 123 -18.04 7.26 2.32
C GLU A 123 -18.90 6.30 3.14
N LYS A 124 -18.59 6.17 4.42
CA LYS A 124 -19.29 5.30 5.36
C LYS A 124 -20.19 6.15 6.25
N PHE A 125 -21.45 5.74 6.34
CA PHE A 125 -22.48 6.39 7.13
C PHE A 125 -23.03 5.44 8.18
N VAL A 126 -23.29 5.98 9.37
CA VAL A 126 -24.02 5.29 10.44
C VAL A 126 -25.17 6.20 10.84
N GLN A 127 -26.41 5.71 10.75
CA GLN A 127 -27.62 6.48 11.04
C GLN A 127 -27.66 7.84 10.28
N GLY A 128 -27.25 7.83 9.01
CA GLY A 128 -27.24 9.02 8.15
C GLY A 128 -26.11 10.02 8.40
N LYS A 129 -25.24 9.80 9.40
CA LYS A 129 -24.05 10.63 9.65
C LYS A 129 -22.82 10.00 9.02
N ARG A 130 -22.02 10.79 8.29
CA ARG A 130 -20.74 10.33 7.73
C ARG A 130 -19.77 10.10 8.88
N VAL A 131 -19.22 8.89 8.98
CA VAL A 131 -18.32 8.48 10.06
C VAL A 131 -16.89 8.22 9.59
N GLN A 132 -16.70 7.87 8.32
CA GLN A 132 -15.37 7.50 7.80
C GLN A 132 -15.35 7.59 6.27
N THR A 133 -14.17 7.77 5.68
CA THR A 133 -13.92 7.46 4.25
C THR A 133 -13.30 6.08 4.10
N GLY A 134 -13.76 5.30 3.12
CA GLY A 134 -13.23 3.99 2.78
C GLY A 134 -12.13 4.06 1.71
N HIS A 135 -12.19 3.13 0.76
CA HIS A 135 -11.18 3.02 -0.30
C HIS A 135 -11.42 4.06 -1.40
N VAL A 136 -10.33 4.43 -2.08
CA VAL A 136 -10.41 5.05 -3.39
C VAL A 136 -10.86 3.96 -4.38
N MET A 137 -11.98 4.16 -5.04
CA MET A 137 -12.55 3.20 -5.99
C MET A 137 -12.06 3.45 -7.41
N ALA A 138 -11.90 4.71 -7.80
CA ALA A 138 -11.18 5.12 -8.99
C ALA A 138 -10.46 6.44 -8.75
N ALA A 139 -9.39 6.67 -9.50
CA ALA A 139 -8.66 7.92 -9.47
C ALA A 139 -8.16 8.29 -10.86
N GLU A 140 -8.05 9.58 -11.10
CA GLU A 140 -7.40 10.18 -12.24
C GLU A 140 -6.40 11.23 -11.75
N PHE A 141 -5.23 11.27 -12.36
CA PHE A 141 -4.25 12.34 -12.18
C PHE A 141 -3.75 12.80 -13.54
N THR A 142 -3.82 14.11 -13.81
CA THR A 142 -3.24 14.74 -14.98
C THR A 142 -1.95 15.43 -14.56
N ASN A 143 -0.81 14.95 -15.05
CA ASN A 143 0.51 15.52 -14.79
C ASN A 143 1.11 16.04 -16.10
N ALA A 144 1.37 17.35 -16.18
CA ALA A 144 1.92 18.00 -17.38
C ALA A 144 1.14 17.66 -18.67
N GLY A 145 -0.20 17.63 -18.57
CA GLY A 145 -1.12 17.30 -19.68
C GLY A 145 -1.27 15.81 -19.99
N LYS A 146 -0.53 14.91 -19.31
CA LYS A 146 -0.69 13.46 -19.44
C LYS A 146 -1.64 12.92 -18.39
N VAL A 147 -2.68 12.23 -18.84
CA VAL A 147 -3.70 11.61 -17.98
C VAL A 147 -3.28 10.21 -17.54
N PHE A 148 -3.40 9.95 -16.24
CA PHE A 148 -3.21 8.64 -15.62
C PHE A 148 -4.49 8.25 -14.90
N GLN A 149 -5.01 7.05 -15.17
CA GLN A 149 -6.25 6.57 -14.58
C GLN A 149 -6.04 5.24 -13.87
N ALA A 150 -6.77 5.07 -12.77
CA ALA A 150 -6.72 3.91 -11.92
C ALA A 150 -8.12 3.52 -11.46
N VAL A 151 -8.39 2.23 -11.38
CA VAL A 151 -9.60 1.69 -10.77
C VAL A 151 -9.27 0.50 -9.88
N ARG A 152 -9.92 0.46 -8.72
CA ARG A 152 -9.77 -0.60 -7.73
C ARG A 152 -10.60 -1.80 -8.17
N TYR A 153 -9.99 -2.98 -8.18
CA TYR A 153 -10.64 -4.24 -8.48
C TYR A 153 -10.29 -5.29 -7.43
N THR A 154 -11.27 -6.08 -7.01
CA THR A 154 -11.08 -7.21 -6.09
C THR A 154 -11.39 -8.50 -6.83
N THR A 155 -10.43 -9.41 -6.93
CA THR A 155 -10.67 -10.71 -7.56
C THR A 155 -11.65 -11.55 -6.74
N PRO A 156 -12.30 -12.57 -7.32
CA PRO A 156 -13.18 -13.49 -6.58
C PRO A 156 -12.52 -14.17 -5.38
N GLU A 157 -11.19 -14.27 -5.36
CA GLU A 157 -10.40 -14.82 -4.26
C GLU A 157 -10.10 -13.78 -3.16
N GLY A 158 -10.65 -12.57 -3.26
CA GLY A 158 -10.52 -11.50 -2.28
C GLY A 158 -9.27 -10.63 -2.42
N LYS A 159 -8.49 -10.78 -3.50
CA LYS A 159 -7.28 -9.97 -3.71
C LYS A 159 -7.63 -8.64 -4.36
N ALA A 160 -7.43 -7.53 -3.66
CA ALA A 160 -7.63 -6.19 -4.19
C ALA A 160 -6.35 -5.61 -4.80
N GLY A 161 -6.51 -4.78 -5.83
CA GLY A 161 -5.44 -3.98 -6.44
C GLY A 161 -5.97 -2.86 -7.33
N TYR A 162 -5.09 -1.97 -7.75
CA TYR A 162 -5.41 -0.90 -8.69
C TYR A 162 -4.85 -1.20 -10.08
N TYR A 163 -5.67 -0.95 -11.08
CA TYR A 163 -5.37 -1.24 -12.48
C TYR A 163 -5.80 -0.05 -13.35
N GLU A 164 -5.19 0.09 -14.51
CA GLU A 164 -5.69 0.99 -15.54
C GLU A 164 -7.07 0.50 -16.05
N PRO A 165 -7.88 1.38 -16.64
CA PRO A 165 -9.20 1.01 -17.20
C PRO A 165 -9.15 -0.14 -18.23
N ASN A 166 -8.03 -0.31 -18.92
CA ASN A 166 -7.80 -1.40 -19.88
C ASN A 166 -7.41 -2.74 -19.21
N GLY A 167 -7.27 -2.77 -17.88
CA GLY A 167 -6.83 -3.90 -17.07
C GLY A 167 -5.31 -4.08 -16.95
N ALA A 168 -4.51 -3.11 -17.41
CA ALA A 168 -3.06 -3.08 -17.17
C ALA A 168 -2.74 -2.72 -15.72
N SER A 169 -1.57 -3.09 -15.22
CA SER A 169 -1.17 -2.70 -13.86
C SER A 169 -0.55 -1.31 -13.80
N LEU A 170 -0.76 -0.64 -12.68
CA LEU A 170 -0.18 0.68 -12.42
C LEU A 170 1.22 0.62 -11.80
N GLY A 171 1.52 -0.48 -11.08
CA GLY A 171 2.82 -0.70 -10.45
C GLY A 171 3.89 -1.20 -11.43
N ARG A 172 5.15 -1.03 -11.05
CA ARG A 172 6.27 -1.75 -11.71
C ARG A 172 6.24 -3.21 -11.25
N GLY A 173 6.55 -4.13 -12.15
CA GLY A 173 6.71 -5.55 -11.78
C GLY A 173 7.92 -5.77 -10.86
N PHE A 174 8.82 -4.79 -10.77
CA PHE A 174 10.09 -4.88 -10.05
C PHE A 174 10.48 -3.57 -9.34
N LEU A 175 10.98 -3.70 -8.11
CA LEU A 175 11.82 -2.72 -7.42
C LEU A 175 13.15 -2.60 -8.16
N ARG A 176 13.58 -1.35 -8.38
CA ARG A 176 14.90 -1.08 -8.98
C ARG A 176 16.04 -1.27 -7.98
N TYR A 177 15.76 -1.05 -6.69
CA TYR A 177 16.72 -1.19 -5.60
C TYR A 177 16.15 -2.14 -4.56
N PRO A 178 16.63 -3.39 -4.48
CA PRO A 178 16.10 -4.39 -3.55
C PRO A 178 16.69 -4.29 -2.12
N VAL A 179 17.42 -3.23 -1.81
CA VAL A 179 18.13 -3.04 -0.54
C VAL A 179 18.29 -1.54 -0.29
N GLU A 180 18.30 -1.11 0.97
CA GLU A 180 18.76 0.22 1.37
C GLU A 180 20.29 0.26 1.35
N PHE A 181 20.88 1.24 0.66
CA PHE A 181 22.33 1.25 0.41
C PHE A 181 22.95 2.63 0.56
N SER A 182 24.24 2.64 0.90
CA SER A 182 25.03 3.89 1.02
C SER A 182 25.49 4.41 -0.34
N ARG A 183 25.94 3.52 -1.22
CA ARG A 183 26.35 3.81 -2.60
C ARG A 183 26.34 2.54 -3.46
N ILE A 184 26.32 2.74 -4.77
CA ILE A 184 26.61 1.67 -5.74
C ILE A 184 28.14 1.54 -5.84
N SER A 185 28.72 0.46 -5.32
CA SER A 185 30.18 0.24 -5.30
C SER A 185 30.71 -0.28 -6.64
N SER A 186 29.88 -0.98 -7.43
CA SER A 186 30.23 -1.45 -8.76
C SER A 186 28.98 -1.52 -9.63
N LYS A 187 29.04 -0.97 -10.85
CA LYS A 187 27.94 -1.02 -11.82
C LYS A 187 28.05 -2.27 -12.70
N PHE A 188 26.97 -2.58 -13.40
CA PHE A 188 26.97 -3.57 -14.47
C PHE A 188 27.96 -3.15 -15.57
N SER A 189 28.79 -4.08 -16.03
CA SER A 189 29.69 -3.83 -17.16
C SER A 189 30.16 -5.14 -17.77
N LEU A 190 30.04 -5.27 -19.09
CA LEU A 190 30.55 -6.42 -19.83
C LEU A 190 32.07 -6.38 -20.02
N ALA A 191 32.73 -5.25 -19.73
CA ALA A 191 34.15 -5.01 -19.97
C ALA A 191 34.83 -4.26 -18.81
N ARG A 192 34.60 -4.69 -17.57
CA ARG A 192 35.24 -4.09 -16.38
C ARG A 192 36.66 -4.63 -16.17
N LEU A 193 37.64 -3.78 -15.92
CA LEU A 193 38.95 -4.20 -15.42
C LEU A 193 38.81 -4.74 -13.99
N HIS A 194 39.21 -5.98 -13.75
CA HIS A 194 39.03 -6.64 -12.46
C HIS A 194 40.06 -6.15 -11.44
N PRO A 195 39.64 -5.58 -10.30
CA PRO A 195 40.53 -4.87 -9.37
C PRO A 195 41.58 -5.76 -8.68
N ILE A 196 41.44 -7.08 -8.76
CA ILE A 196 42.34 -8.06 -8.12
C ILE A 196 43.24 -8.78 -9.15
N TYR A 197 42.82 -8.89 -10.43
CA TYR A 197 43.47 -9.78 -11.40
C TYR A 197 43.99 -9.06 -12.64
N ASP A 198 43.77 -7.75 -12.75
CA ASP A 198 44.21 -6.90 -13.88
C ASP A 198 43.82 -7.44 -15.26
N ARG A 199 42.64 -8.07 -15.32
CA ARG A 199 42.02 -8.60 -16.55
C ARG A 199 40.63 -8.03 -16.72
N ILE A 200 40.21 -7.84 -17.96
CA ILE A 200 38.82 -7.50 -18.27
C ILE A 200 37.94 -8.69 -17.91
N LYS A 201 37.10 -8.54 -16.88
CA LYS A 201 36.12 -9.54 -16.45
C LYS A 201 34.74 -8.87 -16.35
N PRO A 202 33.71 -9.42 -17.01
CA PRO A 202 32.37 -8.87 -16.94
C PRO A 202 31.85 -8.90 -15.50
N HIS A 203 31.29 -7.78 -15.06
CA HIS A 203 30.49 -7.68 -13.85
C HIS A 203 29.02 -7.71 -14.26
N LYS A 204 28.38 -8.86 -14.10
CA LYS A 204 27.04 -9.15 -14.65
C LYS A 204 25.88 -8.79 -13.71
N GLY A 205 26.18 -7.98 -12.71
CA GLY A 205 25.23 -7.44 -11.74
C GLY A 205 25.63 -6.04 -11.29
N VAL A 206 25.00 -5.60 -10.22
CA VAL A 206 25.28 -4.32 -9.55
C VAL A 206 25.55 -4.61 -8.08
N ASP A 207 26.60 -3.99 -7.56
CA ASP A 207 26.99 -4.13 -6.16
C ASP A 207 26.49 -2.91 -5.36
N PHE A 208 25.63 -3.18 -4.39
CA PHE A 208 25.09 -2.18 -3.47
C PHE A 208 25.81 -2.28 -2.12
N ALA A 209 26.64 -1.28 -1.80
CA ALA A 209 27.36 -1.25 -0.53
C ALA A 209 26.41 -0.92 0.63
N ALA A 210 26.23 -1.88 1.53
CA ALA A 210 25.33 -1.78 2.68
C ALA A 210 25.92 -2.56 3.87
N PRO A 211 25.67 -2.14 5.12
CA PRO A 211 26.13 -2.87 6.29
C PRO A 211 25.65 -4.33 6.33
N THR A 212 26.44 -5.22 6.92
CA THR A 212 26.01 -6.60 7.20
C THR A 212 24.73 -6.58 8.03
N GLY A 213 23.74 -7.37 7.62
CA GLY A 213 22.46 -7.45 8.31
C GLY A 213 21.37 -6.53 7.75
N THR A 214 21.67 -5.64 6.80
CA THR A 214 20.64 -4.86 6.11
C THR A 214 19.64 -5.79 5.38
N PRO A 215 18.32 -5.59 5.52
CA PRO A 215 17.31 -6.39 4.83
C PRO A 215 17.45 -6.33 3.31
N ILE A 216 17.36 -7.49 2.67
CA ILE A 216 17.27 -7.64 1.21
C ILE A 216 15.85 -8.06 0.87
N HIS A 217 15.23 -7.35 -0.06
CA HIS A 217 13.86 -7.54 -0.50
C HIS A 217 13.80 -8.22 -1.88
N ALA A 218 12.81 -9.07 -2.10
CA ALA A 218 12.51 -9.58 -3.43
C ALA A 218 12.13 -8.41 -4.35
N ALA A 219 12.91 -8.21 -5.42
CA ALA A 219 12.69 -7.12 -6.36
C ALA A 219 11.33 -7.25 -7.04
N GLY A 220 10.84 -8.45 -7.33
CA GLY A 220 9.50 -8.68 -7.89
C GLY A 220 8.83 -9.87 -7.25
N ALA A 221 7.51 -9.98 -7.42
CA ALA A 221 6.78 -11.18 -7.02
C ALA A 221 7.24 -12.37 -7.88
N GLY A 222 7.36 -13.56 -7.28
CA GLY A 222 7.88 -14.73 -7.99
C GLY A 222 8.00 -15.96 -7.12
N LYS A 223 8.74 -16.95 -7.63
CA LYS A 223 9.00 -18.23 -6.97
C LYS A 223 10.50 -18.43 -6.77
N VAL A 224 10.90 -18.80 -5.57
CA VAL A 224 12.30 -19.11 -5.25
C VAL A 224 12.73 -20.35 -6.02
N GLU A 225 13.65 -20.19 -6.96
CA GLU A 225 14.22 -21.29 -7.73
C GLU A 225 15.40 -21.93 -7.00
N PHE A 226 16.19 -21.11 -6.30
CA PHE A 226 17.33 -21.54 -5.52
C PHE A 226 17.49 -20.71 -4.25
N VAL A 227 17.87 -21.36 -3.16
CA VAL A 227 18.34 -20.75 -1.92
C VAL A 227 19.41 -21.65 -1.32
N GLY A 228 20.60 -21.12 -1.08
CA GLY A 228 21.72 -21.92 -0.59
C GLY A 228 23.07 -21.31 -0.92
N TRP A 229 24.11 -22.14 -0.94
CA TRP A 229 25.47 -21.71 -1.24
C TRP A 229 25.82 -21.97 -2.71
N GLN A 230 26.44 -21.01 -3.39
CA GLN A 230 27.08 -21.20 -4.69
C GLN A 230 28.47 -20.57 -4.70
N HIS A 231 29.42 -21.23 -5.37
CA HIS A 231 30.78 -20.70 -5.52
C HIS A 231 30.75 -19.32 -6.19
N GLY A 232 31.61 -18.40 -5.73
CA GLY A 232 31.59 -16.99 -6.12
C GLY A 232 30.53 -16.18 -5.37
N TYR A 233 29.25 -16.56 -5.45
CA TYR A 233 28.16 -15.80 -4.80
C TYR A 233 28.10 -15.96 -3.28
N GLY A 234 28.64 -17.03 -2.70
CA GLY A 234 28.42 -17.35 -1.30
C GLY A 234 26.96 -17.77 -1.07
N LYS A 235 26.33 -17.25 -0.01
CA LYS A 235 24.89 -17.44 0.20
C LYS A 235 24.11 -16.62 -0.81
N VAL A 236 23.27 -17.30 -1.58
CA VAL A 236 22.55 -16.73 -2.71
C VAL A 236 21.11 -17.19 -2.75
N VAL A 237 20.23 -16.28 -3.15
CA VAL A 237 18.84 -16.56 -3.52
C VAL A 237 18.66 -16.24 -5.00
N LYS A 238 17.95 -17.12 -5.72
CA LYS A 238 17.49 -16.88 -7.09
C LYS A 238 15.97 -16.97 -7.13
N ILE A 239 15.34 -15.95 -7.71
CA ILE A 239 13.89 -15.87 -7.83
C ILE A 239 13.55 -15.83 -9.31
N LYS A 240 12.68 -16.75 -9.72
CA LYS A 240 12.08 -16.76 -11.04
C LYS A 240 10.76 -16.00 -10.99
N HIS A 241 10.55 -15.13 -11.96
CA HIS A 241 9.35 -14.33 -12.09
C HIS A 241 8.62 -14.67 -13.39
N ASP A 242 7.36 -14.24 -13.49
CA ASP A 242 6.59 -14.36 -14.73
C ASP A 242 7.26 -13.58 -15.88
N GLY A 243 6.89 -13.83 -17.12
CA GLY A 243 7.42 -13.08 -18.27
C GLY A 243 8.89 -13.37 -18.64
N GLY A 244 9.51 -14.38 -18.00
CA GLY A 244 10.87 -14.80 -18.28
C GLY A 244 11.95 -13.98 -17.57
N TYR A 245 11.60 -13.30 -16.47
CA TYR A 245 12.56 -12.56 -15.66
C TYR A 245 13.13 -13.43 -14.52
N GLU A 246 14.38 -13.21 -14.17
CA GLU A 246 15.06 -13.82 -13.01
C GLU A 246 15.82 -12.74 -12.24
N THR A 247 15.86 -12.87 -10.91
CA THR A 247 16.72 -12.04 -10.06
C THR A 247 17.62 -12.89 -9.17
N VAL A 248 18.85 -12.45 -8.99
CA VAL A 248 19.87 -13.11 -8.17
C VAL A 248 20.36 -12.16 -7.08
N TYR A 249 20.46 -12.66 -5.85
CA TYR A 249 20.87 -11.91 -4.67
C TYR A 249 22.03 -12.64 -4.00
N GLY A 250 23.25 -12.18 -4.22
CA GLY A 250 24.48 -12.80 -3.73
C GLY A 250 25.03 -12.18 -2.45
N HIS A 251 26.08 -12.81 -1.92
CA HIS A 251 26.89 -12.41 -0.76
C HIS A 251 26.11 -12.27 0.54
N MET A 252 24.97 -12.94 0.69
CA MET A 252 24.10 -12.79 1.85
C MET A 252 24.78 -13.27 3.15
N SER A 253 24.44 -12.67 4.30
CA SER A 253 24.88 -13.16 5.61
C SER A 253 24.03 -14.33 6.09
N ARG A 254 22.71 -14.23 5.88
CA ARG A 254 21.71 -15.26 6.19
C ARG A 254 20.45 -15.06 5.33
N PHE A 255 19.66 -16.12 5.22
CA PHE A 255 18.35 -16.10 4.57
C PHE A 255 17.27 -15.70 5.58
N ASN A 256 16.08 -15.38 5.10
CA ASN A 256 14.88 -15.40 5.93
C ASN A 256 14.53 -16.87 6.27
N ASP A 257 14.27 -17.18 7.53
CA ASP A 257 14.07 -18.56 8.02
C ASP A 257 12.89 -19.28 7.35
N ALA A 258 11.87 -18.54 6.91
CA ALA A 258 10.71 -19.10 6.20
C ALA A 258 10.99 -19.41 4.71
N LEU A 259 12.14 -18.97 4.18
CA LEU A 259 12.46 -19.06 2.77
C LEU A 259 13.03 -20.43 2.41
N LYS A 260 12.40 -21.12 1.45
CA LYS A 260 12.87 -22.39 0.89
C LYS A 260 12.69 -22.41 -0.63
N LYS A 261 13.38 -23.34 -1.30
CA LYS A 261 13.15 -23.60 -2.71
C LYS A 261 11.67 -23.90 -2.94
N GLY A 262 11.10 -23.24 -3.95
CA GLY A 262 9.68 -23.34 -4.29
C GLY A 262 8.75 -22.39 -3.54
N SER A 263 9.22 -21.64 -2.53
CA SER A 263 8.42 -20.61 -1.87
C SER A 263 7.97 -19.54 -2.87
N THR A 264 6.71 -19.14 -2.77
CA THR A 264 6.21 -17.91 -3.42
C THR A 264 6.60 -16.72 -2.57
N VAL A 265 7.09 -15.66 -3.21
CA VAL A 265 7.43 -14.40 -2.56
C VAL A 265 6.70 -13.22 -3.21
N ALA A 266 6.27 -12.28 -2.39
CA ALA A 266 5.74 -11.01 -2.87
C ALA A 266 6.88 -10.02 -3.17
N MET A 267 6.65 -9.07 -4.07
CA MET A 267 7.54 -7.92 -4.25
C MET A 267 7.71 -7.19 -2.90
N GLY A 268 8.93 -6.79 -2.56
CA GLY A 268 9.25 -6.12 -1.30
C GLY A 268 9.37 -7.07 -0.09
N GLN A 269 9.03 -8.35 -0.23
CA GLN A 269 9.19 -9.31 0.87
C GLN A 269 10.67 -9.49 1.21
N THR A 270 11.03 -9.42 2.49
CA THR A 270 12.40 -9.69 2.96
C THR A 270 12.77 -11.15 2.72
N ILE A 271 13.79 -11.40 1.91
CA ILE A 271 14.29 -12.74 1.54
C ILE A 271 15.57 -13.12 2.29
N GLY A 272 16.23 -12.16 2.90
CA GLY A 272 17.42 -12.37 3.72
C GLY A 272 18.13 -11.06 3.94
N PHE A 273 19.44 -11.12 4.17
CA PHE A 273 20.17 -9.95 4.65
C PHE A 273 21.58 -9.87 4.09
N VAL A 274 22.06 -8.63 3.91
CA VAL A 274 23.39 -8.32 3.38
C VAL A 274 24.48 -8.98 4.21
N GLY A 275 25.54 -9.41 3.55
CA GLY A 275 26.72 -9.97 4.17
C GLY A 275 27.95 -9.79 3.28
N MET A 276 28.90 -10.70 3.44
CA MET A 276 30.17 -10.73 2.71
C MET A 276 30.63 -12.16 2.44
N THR A 277 29.68 -13.07 2.19
CA THR A 277 30.01 -14.49 1.91
C THR A 277 30.44 -14.68 0.45
N GLY A 278 31.23 -15.71 0.16
CA GLY A 278 31.77 -15.94 -1.19
C GLY A 278 32.88 -14.96 -1.55
N ASP A 279 32.98 -14.59 -2.83
CA ASP A 279 34.03 -13.71 -3.36
C ASP A 279 33.66 -12.24 -3.15
N ALA A 280 33.66 -11.78 -1.90
CA ALA A 280 33.32 -10.42 -1.52
C ALA A 280 34.48 -9.73 -0.78
N THR A 281 34.82 -8.50 -1.19
CA THR A 281 35.88 -7.70 -0.53
C THR A 281 35.37 -6.87 0.66
N GLY A 282 34.06 -6.78 0.82
CA GLY A 282 33.40 -6.12 1.95
C GLY A 282 31.89 -6.32 1.92
N PRO A 283 31.14 -5.87 2.95
CA PRO A 283 29.70 -6.04 2.99
C PRO A 283 28.96 -5.32 1.86
N HIS A 284 28.26 -6.10 1.03
CA HIS A 284 27.44 -5.59 -0.07
C HIS A 284 26.43 -6.64 -0.54
N LEU A 285 25.40 -6.18 -1.26
CA LEU A 285 24.55 -7.06 -2.07
C LEU A 285 25.07 -7.05 -3.50
N HIS A 286 25.40 -8.21 -4.04
CA HIS A 286 25.50 -8.40 -5.49
C HIS A 286 24.13 -8.75 -6.06
N TYR A 287 23.62 -7.90 -6.94
CA TYR A 287 22.28 -8.04 -7.52
C TYR A 287 22.34 -8.20 -9.03
N GLU A 288 21.73 -9.26 -9.55
CA GLU A 288 21.57 -9.46 -10.99
C GLU A 288 20.09 -9.44 -11.38
N PHE A 289 19.84 -8.92 -12.58
CA PHE A 289 18.54 -8.94 -13.22
C PHE A 289 18.68 -9.55 -14.62
N HIS A 290 17.95 -10.62 -14.90
CA HIS A 290 17.99 -11.31 -16.18
C HIS A 290 16.66 -11.20 -16.89
N VAL A 291 16.71 -10.95 -18.20
CA VAL A 291 15.53 -10.89 -19.08
C VAL A 291 15.67 -12.01 -20.11
N LYS A 292 14.76 -13.00 -20.06
CA LYS A 292 14.77 -14.17 -20.95
C LYS A 292 16.14 -14.87 -20.98
N GLY A 293 16.78 -14.98 -19.81
CA GLY A 293 18.11 -15.60 -19.64
C GLY A 293 19.30 -14.69 -19.95
N VAL A 294 19.08 -13.42 -20.31
CA VAL A 294 20.16 -12.47 -20.62
C VAL A 294 20.39 -11.52 -19.45
N TYR A 295 21.63 -11.48 -18.95
CA TYR A 295 22.07 -10.51 -17.94
C TYR A 295 21.87 -9.08 -18.43
N THR A 296 21.12 -8.29 -17.68
CA THR A 296 20.70 -6.94 -18.05
C THR A 296 21.04 -5.99 -16.91
N ASP A 297 21.51 -4.77 -17.24
CA ASP A 297 21.77 -3.76 -16.22
C ASP A 297 20.46 -3.33 -15.52
N PRO A 298 20.25 -3.67 -14.24
CA PRO A 298 19.02 -3.35 -13.53
C PRO A 298 18.80 -1.84 -13.36
N LEU A 299 19.86 -1.02 -13.43
CA LEU A 299 19.76 0.43 -13.23
C LEU A 299 19.08 1.14 -14.40
N ILE A 300 19.20 0.59 -15.62
CA ILE A 300 18.66 1.19 -16.84
C ILE A 300 17.62 0.32 -17.57
N ALA A 301 17.48 -0.95 -17.19
CA ALA A 301 16.52 -1.87 -17.81
C ALA A 301 15.10 -1.26 -17.84
N LYS A 302 14.39 -1.38 -18.96
CA LYS A 302 12.94 -1.13 -18.93
C LYS A 302 12.29 -2.28 -18.16
N MET A 303 11.97 -2.04 -16.90
CA MET A 303 11.27 -3.03 -16.07
C MET A 303 9.84 -3.19 -16.60
N PRO A 304 9.32 -4.43 -16.67
CA PRO A 304 7.93 -4.64 -17.07
C PRO A 304 7.00 -3.94 -16.08
N GLU A 305 5.86 -3.46 -16.58
CA GLU A 305 4.72 -3.16 -15.72
C GLU A 305 4.32 -4.44 -14.97
N ALA A 306 3.72 -4.29 -13.80
CA ALA A 306 3.22 -5.45 -13.07
C ALA A 306 2.21 -6.23 -13.92
N ASN A 307 2.01 -7.51 -13.59
CA ASN A 307 1.15 -8.39 -14.38
C ASN A 307 -0.26 -7.80 -14.48
N PRO A 308 -0.78 -7.58 -15.72
CA PRO A 308 -2.15 -7.11 -15.89
C PRO A 308 -3.13 -8.10 -15.27
N ILE A 309 -4.39 -7.68 -15.18
CA ILE A 309 -5.46 -8.54 -14.69
C ILE A 309 -5.45 -9.86 -15.47
N PRO A 310 -5.35 -11.02 -14.78
CA PRO A 310 -5.39 -12.31 -15.43
C PRO A 310 -6.60 -12.42 -16.36
N SER A 311 -6.39 -12.96 -17.56
CA SER A 311 -7.42 -13.01 -18.62
C SER A 311 -8.74 -13.62 -18.14
N LYS A 312 -8.69 -14.62 -17.25
CA LYS A 312 -9.87 -15.24 -16.62
C LYS A 312 -10.77 -14.26 -15.86
N TYR A 313 -10.22 -13.14 -15.36
CA TYR A 313 -10.95 -12.13 -14.60
C TYR A 313 -11.38 -10.93 -15.44
N ARG A 314 -11.02 -10.85 -16.73
CA ARG A 314 -11.33 -9.68 -17.58
C ARG A 314 -12.81 -9.30 -17.60
N LYS A 315 -13.71 -10.28 -17.69
CA LYS A 315 -15.16 -10.03 -17.71
C LYS A 315 -15.67 -9.50 -16.36
N ASP A 316 -15.21 -10.11 -15.27
CA ASP A 316 -15.57 -9.72 -13.91
C ASP A 316 -15.02 -8.32 -13.56
N PHE A 317 -13.77 -8.03 -13.97
CA PHE A 317 -13.19 -6.70 -13.88
C PHE A 317 -14.08 -5.65 -14.53
N LEU A 318 -14.40 -5.82 -15.82
CA LEU A 318 -15.26 -4.86 -16.53
C LEU A 318 -16.61 -4.69 -15.84
N ALA A 319 -17.24 -5.78 -15.40
CA ALA A 319 -18.52 -5.74 -14.71
C ALA A 319 -18.46 -4.96 -13.38
N GLN A 320 -17.36 -5.09 -12.62
CA GLN A 320 -17.20 -4.41 -11.32
C GLN A 320 -16.73 -2.96 -11.45
N THR A 321 -15.98 -2.62 -12.50
CA THR A 321 -15.32 -1.30 -12.59
C THR A 321 -16.02 -0.29 -13.47
N GLN A 322 -16.85 -0.73 -14.43
CA GLN A 322 -17.41 0.17 -15.44
C GLN A 322 -18.23 1.30 -14.82
N SER A 323 -19.13 1.00 -13.87
CA SER A 323 -19.98 2.03 -13.24
C SER A 323 -19.17 3.08 -12.46
N VAL A 324 -18.07 2.66 -11.83
CA VAL A 324 -17.18 3.57 -11.09
C VAL A 324 -16.39 4.46 -12.07
N LEU A 325 -15.92 3.91 -13.18
CA LEU A 325 -15.25 4.66 -14.24
C LEU A 325 -16.20 5.65 -14.91
N ASP A 326 -17.45 5.25 -15.17
CA ASP A 326 -18.48 6.11 -15.74
C ASP A 326 -18.80 7.28 -14.79
N LEU A 327 -18.92 7.01 -13.49
CA LEU A 327 -19.11 8.04 -12.47
C LEU A 327 -17.94 9.03 -12.44
N MET A 328 -16.70 8.54 -12.53
CA MET A 328 -15.51 9.39 -12.59
C MET A 328 -15.50 10.28 -13.84
N ALA A 329 -15.94 9.74 -14.99
CA ALA A 329 -15.93 10.43 -16.28
C ALA A 329 -17.09 11.45 -16.43
N GLN A 330 -18.28 11.15 -15.90
CA GLN A 330 -19.43 12.07 -15.95
C GLN A 330 -19.14 13.40 -15.25
N ASN A 331 -18.39 13.35 -14.15
CA ASN A 331 -17.97 14.55 -13.43
C ASN A 331 -16.87 15.34 -14.17
N SER A 332 -16.28 14.84 -15.27
CA SER A 332 -15.41 15.63 -16.16
C SER A 332 -16.15 16.71 -16.93
N GLN A 333 -17.45 16.53 -17.13
CA GLN A 333 -18.27 17.42 -17.96
C GLN A 333 -19.11 18.39 -17.14
N ALA A 334 -19.20 18.19 -15.83
CA ALA A 334 -19.80 19.14 -14.91
C ALA A 334 -18.73 20.12 -14.42
N ALA A 335 -18.53 21.21 -15.16
CA ALA A 335 -17.79 22.37 -14.65
C ALA A 335 -18.34 22.78 -13.27
N PRO A 336 -17.51 23.34 -12.36
CA PRO A 336 -17.94 23.64 -11.00
C PRO A 336 -19.15 24.59 -11.05
N LEU A 337 -20.27 24.14 -10.46
CA LEU A 337 -21.32 25.05 -10.04
C LEU A 337 -20.69 25.98 -9.02
N ASN A 338 -20.32 27.18 -9.48
CA ASN A 338 -19.77 28.25 -8.68
C ASN A 338 -20.46 28.32 -7.32
N ALA A 339 -19.65 28.28 -6.27
CA ALA A 339 -19.99 28.75 -4.95
C ALA A 339 -20.26 30.27 -5.01
N ALA A 340 -21.41 30.64 -5.56
CA ALA A 340 -21.92 32.00 -5.64
C ALA A 340 -23.45 31.94 -5.58
N ASN A 341 -24.01 31.34 -4.52
CA ASN A 341 -25.42 31.50 -4.13
C ASN A 341 -25.65 31.14 -2.64
N ALA A 342 -24.66 31.42 -1.78
CA ALA A 342 -24.80 31.29 -0.33
C ALA A 342 -24.80 32.67 0.40
N SER A 343 -25.13 33.75 -0.30
CA SER A 343 -25.24 35.10 0.28
C SER A 343 -26.55 35.84 0.00
N ALA A 344 -27.59 35.17 -0.53
CA ALA A 344 -28.89 35.80 -0.82
C ALA A 344 -30.00 35.50 0.22
N LEU A 345 -29.65 35.10 1.44
CA LEU A 345 -30.62 34.80 2.52
C LEU A 345 -30.41 35.63 3.80
N ALA A 346 -29.73 36.77 3.71
CA ALA A 346 -29.56 37.66 4.85
C ALA A 346 -29.59 39.14 4.41
N THR A 347 -30.74 39.61 3.94
CA THR A 347 -31.23 41.00 4.15
C THR A 347 -32.66 41.07 3.61
N ASN A 348 -33.64 40.87 4.48
CA ASN A 348 -34.97 41.44 4.36
C ASN A 348 -35.45 41.67 5.81
N ASP A 349 -35.07 42.82 6.35
CA ASP A 349 -35.77 43.56 7.38
C ASP A 349 -35.82 45.03 6.92
#